data_AF-A0A813IJ25-F1
#
_entry.id   AF-A0A813IJ25-F1
#
_cell.length_a   1.000
_cell.length_b   1.000
_cell.length_c   1.000
_cell.angle_alpha   90.00
_cell.angle_beta   90.00
_cell.angle_gamma   90.00
#
_symmetry.space_group_name_H-M   'P 1'
#
loop_
_entity.id
_entity.type
_entity.pdbx_description
1 polymer ?
#
loop_
_entity_poly.entity_id
_entity_poly.type
_entity_poly.pdbx_seq_one_letter_code
_entity_poly.pdbx_strand_id
1 'polypeptide(L)'
;DLLREAEMLPEKVEGEAGQATTTLLVCPHVEEWVDFDQFYIFFSEQLDAGNALVEQFGMKVVAFHPNYSLYGLSVQVGDRVAVAGPDGTTVPGTVIAEDAGINPEDGEPLIEVRFDDGEEFLVRYSSIMGSMQEGDERPNDGSSDSANLVSRAPRPTLHLLRIEDLDRAGAAGVLGAGPAVEAVLERNAERAAEIGFEGMEDILERCG
;
A
#
# COMPACT_ATOMS: atom_id res chain seq x y z
N ASP A 1 -0.83 21.24 -3.17
CA ASP A 1 -2.27 21.10 -3.43
C ASP A 1 -2.42 20.07 -4.52
N LEU A 2 -2.97 18.89 -4.20
CA LEU A 2 -3.01 17.73 -5.08
C LEU A 2 -3.87 17.98 -6.33
N LEU A 3 -5.02 18.64 -6.17
CA LEU A 3 -5.96 18.88 -7.27
C LEU A 3 -5.36 19.83 -8.30
N ARG A 4 -4.70 20.90 -7.83
CA ARG A 4 -3.99 21.83 -8.71
C ARG A 4 -2.94 21.15 -9.57
N GLU A 5 -2.21 20.19 -9.01
CA GLU A 5 -1.19 19.43 -9.72
C GLU A 5 -1.81 18.53 -10.78
N ALA A 6 -2.97 17.91 -10.48
CA ALA A 6 -3.73 17.14 -11.46
C ALA A 6 -4.26 18.02 -12.62
N GLU A 7 -4.76 19.22 -12.32
CA GLU A 7 -5.25 20.19 -13.32
C GLU A 7 -4.17 20.69 -14.28
N MET A 8 -2.90 20.73 -13.84
CA MET A 8 -1.79 21.19 -14.69
C MET A 8 -1.28 20.14 -15.68
N LEU A 9 -1.60 18.86 -15.47
CA LEU A 9 -1.15 17.78 -16.34
C LEU A 9 -2.09 17.61 -17.55
N PRO A 10 -1.55 17.30 -18.74
CA PRO A 10 -2.36 17.19 -19.97
C PRO A 10 -3.34 16.02 -19.89
N GLU A 11 -4.61 16.23 -20.25
CA GLU A 11 -5.68 15.21 -20.19
C GLU A 11 -5.35 13.89 -20.91
N LYS A 12 -4.44 13.91 -21.89
CA LYS A 12 -4.01 12.75 -22.66
C LYS A 12 -2.55 12.41 -22.40
N VAL A 13 -2.23 11.13 -22.53
CA VAL A 13 -0.86 10.61 -22.42
C VAL A 13 0.08 11.19 -23.48
N GLU A 14 -0.42 11.50 -24.68
CA GLU A 14 0.36 12.13 -25.74
C GLU A 14 0.54 13.63 -25.45
N GLY A 15 1.48 13.93 -24.55
CA GLY A 15 1.95 15.29 -24.30
C GLY A 15 2.92 15.78 -25.38
N GLU A 16 3.10 17.10 -25.47
CA GLU A 16 4.18 17.66 -26.28
C GLU A 16 5.55 17.22 -25.74
N ALA A 17 6.56 17.13 -26.61
CA ALA A 17 7.90 16.77 -26.18
C ALA A 17 8.41 17.75 -25.10
N GLY A 18 8.73 17.24 -23.91
CA GLY A 18 9.15 18.04 -22.76
C GLY A 18 8.02 18.46 -21.81
N GLN A 19 6.77 18.12 -22.12
CA GLN A 19 5.64 18.30 -21.21
C GLN A 19 5.60 17.15 -20.19
N ALA A 20 5.42 17.47 -18.91
CA ALA A 20 5.21 16.47 -17.88
C ALA A 20 3.83 15.82 -18.05
N THR A 21 3.77 14.49 -18.07
CA THR A 21 2.52 13.70 -18.11
C THR A 21 2.19 13.05 -16.77
N THR A 22 3.14 13.06 -15.84
CA THR A 22 3.02 12.61 -14.45
C THR A 22 3.66 13.65 -13.53
N THR A 23 3.31 13.62 -12.24
CA THR A 23 3.96 14.48 -11.24
C THR A 23 4.13 13.75 -9.92
N LEU A 24 5.20 14.09 -9.21
CA LEU A 24 5.54 13.51 -7.92
C LEU A 24 5.57 14.63 -6.88
N LEU A 25 4.73 14.50 -5.86
CA LEU A 25 4.56 15.45 -4.78
C LEU A 25 5.23 14.91 -3.52
N VAL A 26 6.34 15.54 -3.14
CA VAL A 26 7.03 15.24 -1.89
C VAL A 26 6.44 16.12 -0.79
N CYS A 27 5.98 15.51 0.29
CA CYS A 27 5.25 16.17 1.37
C CYS A 27 6.01 16.10 2.71
N PRO A 28 7.20 16.72 2.83
CA PRO A 28 8.05 16.59 4.01
C PRO A 28 7.57 17.40 5.23
N HIS A 29 6.54 18.22 5.06
CA HIS A 29 6.07 19.22 6.04
C HIS A 29 4.62 19.01 6.49
N VAL A 30 4.02 17.87 6.14
CA VAL A 30 2.74 17.46 6.74
C VAL A 30 3.10 16.73 8.03
N GLU A 31 2.88 17.37 9.17
CA GLU A 31 3.34 16.90 10.48
C GLU A 31 2.71 15.56 10.85
N GLU A 32 1.44 15.38 10.52
CA GLU A 32 0.67 14.17 10.74
C GLU A 32 1.22 12.98 9.95
N TRP A 33 1.81 13.23 8.78
CA TRP A 33 2.36 12.18 7.91
C TRP A 33 3.79 11.76 8.29
N VAL A 34 4.29 12.18 9.45
CA VAL A 34 5.44 11.52 10.07
C VAL A 34 5.05 10.13 10.57
N ASP A 35 3.80 10.00 11.03
CA ASP A 35 3.18 8.73 11.39
C ASP A 35 2.64 8.05 10.12
N PHE A 36 3.04 6.80 9.90
CA PHE A 36 2.61 6.05 8.74
C PHE A 36 1.11 5.74 8.78
N ASP A 37 0.55 5.44 9.95
CA ASP A 37 -0.86 5.06 10.07
C ASP A 37 -1.76 6.24 9.68
N GLN A 38 -1.39 7.45 10.12
CA GLN A 38 -2.10 8.68 9.75
C GLN A 38 -1.98 8.98 8.25
N PHE A 39 -0.80 8.77 7.66
CA PHE A 39 -0.61 8.89 6.22
C PHE A 39 -1.45 7.87 5.44
N TYR A 40 -1.48 6.62 5.92
CA TYR A 40 -2.22 5.53 5.29
C TYR A 40 -3.72 5.76 5.35
N ILE A 41 -4.27 6.17 6.51
CA ILE A 41 -5.69 6.54 6.67
C ILE A 41 -6.06 7.62 5.66
N PHE A 42 -5.24 8.67 5.53
CA PHE A 42 -5.47 9.70 4.51
C PHE A 42 -5.47 9.11 3.10
N PHE A 43 -4.50 8.26 2.76
CA PHE A 43 -4.41 7.64 1.45
C PHE A 43 -5.58 6.70 1.15
N SER A 44 -5.99 5.87 2.10
CA SER A 44 -7.07 4.90 1.93
C SER A 44 -8.43 5.58 1.88
N GLU A 45 -8.73 6.47 2.83
CA GLU A 45 -10.06 7.08 2.97
C GLU A 45 -10.22 8.29 2.06
N GLN A 46 -9.29 9.25 2.12
CA GLN A 46 -9.46 10.53 1.43
C GLN A 46 -9.06 10.47 -0.03
N LEU A 47 -8.13 9.58 -0.38
CA LEU A 47 -7.73 9.34 -1.76
C LEU A 47 -8.35 8.07 -2.36
N ASP A 48 -9.28 7.42 -1.65
CA ASP A 48 -9.95 6.19 -2.08
C ASP A 48 -8.94 5.13 -2.57
N ALA A 49 -7.95 4.83 -1.72
CA ALA A 49 -6.81 3.98 -2.04
C ALA A 49 -6.11 4.34 -3.37
N GLY A 50 -6.08 5.65 -3.67
CA GLY A 50 -5.50 6.23 -4.87
C GLY A 50 -6.45 6.45 -6.04
N ASN A 51 -7.74 6.11 -5.91
CA ASN A 51 -8.73 6.24 -6.98
C ASN A 51 -9.47 7.58 -7.02
N ALA A 52 -9.29 8.47 -6.04
CA ALA A 52 -10.05 9.73 -5.95
C ALA A 52 -9.94 10.66 -7.17
N LEU A 53 -8.91 10.52 -8.02
CA LEU A 53 -8.71 11.31 -9.24
C LEU A 53 -9.03 10.56 -10.53
N VAL A 54 -9.50 9.31 -10.43
CA VAL A 54 -9.78 8.44 -11.58
C VAL A 54 -10.90 8.99 -12.44
N GLU A 55 -12.05 9.31 -11.84
CA GLU A 55 -13.22 9.72 -12.62
C GLU A 55 -13.04 11.10 -13.27
N GLN A 56 -12.49 12.05 -12.51
CA GLN A 56 -12.36 13.44 -12.97
C GLN A 56 -11.16 13.64 -13.89
N PHE A 57 -10.03 12.99 -13.58
CA PHE A 57 -8.76 13.25 -14.28
C PHE A 57 -8.21 12.01 -14.99
N GLY A 58 -8.77 10.80 -14.83
CA GLY A 58 -8.15 9.60 -15.40
C GLY A 58 -6.78 9.31 -14.79
N MET A 59 -6.57 9.71 -13.53
CA MET A 59 -5.31 9.53 -12.81
C MET A 59 -5.48 8.65 -11.59
N LYS A 60 -4.50 7.78 -11.37
CA LYS A 60 -4.30 7.06 -10.12
C LYS A 60 -3.23 7.74 -9.28
N VAL A 61 -3.47 7.87 -7.98
CA VAL A 61 -2.47 8.32 -7.03
C VAL A 61 -1.77 7.10 -6.44
N VAL A 62 -0.44 7.06 -6.54
CA VAL A 62 0.41 6.04 -5.91
C VAL A 62 1.16 6.68 -4.76
N ALA A 63 1.18 6.03 -3.60
CA ALA A 63 1.75 6.58 -2.37
C ALA A 63 3.04 5.85 -1.95
N PHE A 64 3.97 6.61 -1.38
CA PHE A 64 5.21 6.12 -0.80
C PHE A 64 5.45 6.82 0.55
N HIS A 65 6.09 6.14 1.49
CA HIS A 65 6.34 6.66 2.83
C HIS A 65 7.69 6.14 3.37
N PRO A 66 8.43 6.87 4.24
CA PRO A 66 9.68 6.36 4.83
C PRO A 66 9.49 5.06 5.59
N ASN A 67 8.38 4.96 6.30
CA ASN A 67 7.96 3.78 7.05
C ASN A 67 6.86 3.03 6.30
N TYR A 68 6.84 3.09 4.96
CA TYR A 68 5.82 2.37 4.21
C TYR A 68 5.88 0.90 4.62
N SER A 69 4.77 0.47 5.19
CA SER A 69 4.42 -0.91 5.39
C SER A 69 3.12 -1.02 4.64
N LEU A 70 3.08 -1.68 3.48
CA LEU A 70 1.78 -2.24 3.12
C LEU A 70 1.39 -3.02 4.39
N TYR A 71 0.18 -2.89 4.91
CA TYR A 71 -0.28 -3.82 5.94
C TYR A 71 -0.33 -5.23 5.34
N GLY A 72 0.77 -5.78 4.82
CA GLY A 72 1.55 -6.85 5.44
C GLY A 72 0.85 -8.18 5.54
N LEU A 73 -0.36 -8.22 5.02
CA LEU A 73 -1.30 -9.28 5.14
C LEU A 73 -2.06 -9.29 3.83
N SER A 74 -1.45 -9.82 2.78
CA SER A 74 -2.27 -10.71 1.95
C SER A 74 -2.73 -11.82 2.89
N VAL A 75 -3.77 -11.54 3.69
CA VAL A 75 -4.34 -12.48 4.64
C VAL A 75 -5.03 -13.51 3.81
N GLN A 76 -4.57 -14.73 3.97
CA GLN A 76 -5.16 -15.90 3.35
C GLN A 76 -6.02 -16.61 4.38
N VAL A 77 -7.03 -17.32 3.91
CA VAL A 77 -7.74 -18.28 4.77
C VAL A 77 -6.74 -19.22 5.42
N GLY A 78 -6.73 -19.25 6.76
CA GLY A 78 -5.80 -20.01 7.59
C GLY A 78 -4.73 -19.17 8.27
N ASP A 79 -4.54 -17.90 7.88
CA ASP A 79 -3.54 -17.04 8.50
C ASP A 79 -3.94 -16.67 9.93
N ARG A 80 -2.94 -16.66 10.81
CA ARG A 80 -3.07 -16.17 12.19
C ARG A 80 -2.82 -14.67 12.19
N VAL A 81 -3.76 -13.92 12.73
CA VAL A 81 -3.76 -12.46 12.76
C VAL A 81 -4.04 -11.91 14.14
N ALA A 82 -3.65 -10.66 14.35
CA ALA A 82 -3.88 -9.91 15.56
C ALA A 82 -4.84 -8.78 15.28
N VAL A 83 -5.99 -8.74 15.95
CA VAL A 83 -7.04 -7.75 15.69
C VAL A 83 -7.12 -6.76 16.85
N ALA A 84 -7.22 -5.47 16.54
CA ALA A 84 -7.49 -4.43 17.53
C ALA A 84 -8.91 -4.58 18.10
N GLY A 85 -9.00 -4.81 19.41
CA GLY A 85 -10.24 -4.83 20.16
C GLY A 85 -10.67 -3.41 20.61
N PRO A 86 -11.95 -3.24 20.98
CA PRO A 86 -12.52 -1.94 21.34
C PRO A 86 -11.87 -1.27 22.57
N ASP A 87 -11.25 -2.07 23.45
CA ASP A 87 -10.58 -1.59 24.66
C ASP A 87 -9.08 -1.31 24.44
N GLY A 88 -8.63 -1.27 23.18
CA GLY A 88 -7.22 -1.07 22.81
C GLY A 88 -6.33 -2.30 23.02
N THR A 89 -6.93 -3.44 23.36
CA THR A 89 -6.24 -4.73 23.45
C THR A 89 -6.12 -5.38 22.08
N THR A 90 -5.09 -6.19 21.86
CA THR A 90 -4.97 -6.99 20.64
C THR A 90 -5.43 -8.42 20.91
N VAL A 91 -6.31 -8.93 20.05
CA VAL A 91 -6.90 -10.27 20.19
C VAL A 91 -6.46 -11.14 19.00
N PRO A 92 -5.83 -12.31 19.24
CA PRO A 92 -5.45 -13.23 18.18
C PRO A 92 -6.66 -13.95 17.59
N GLY A 93 -6.59 -14.22 16.28
CA GLY A 93 -7.56 -15.06 15.58
C GLY A 93 -7.00 -15.66 14.30
N THR A 94 -7.79 -16.50 13.65
CA THR A 94 -7.48 -17.15 12.38
C THR A 94 -8.44 -16.63 11.31
N VAL A 95 -7.92 -16.19 10.18
CA VAL A 95 -8.75 -15.79 9.04
C VAL A 95 -9.44 -17.01 8.45
N ILE A 96 -10.76 -16.94 8.31
CA ILE A 96 -11.57 -18.02 7.74
C ILE A 96 -12.24 -17.61 6.42
N ALA A 97 -12.36 -16.31 6.12
CA ALA A 97 -12.75 -15.79 4.81
C ALA A 97 -12.09 -14.43 4.51
N GLU A 98 -11.64 -14.25 3.27
CA GLU A 98 -10.92 -13.05 2.79
C GLU A 98 -11.85 -11.97 2.20
N ASP A 99 -13.06 -12.37 1.79
CA ASP A 99 -14.09 -11.49 1.22
C ASP A 99 -15.43 -11.83 1.87
N ALA A 100 -15.59 -11.36 3.10
CA ALA A 100 -16.76 -11.63 3.93
C ALA A 100 -17.81 -10.51 3.84
N GLY A 101 -17.62 -9.56 2.90
CA GLY A 101 -18.53 -8.47 2.62
C GLY A 101 -17.87 -7.11 2.69
N ILE A 102 -18.70 -6.08 2.69
CA ILE A 102 -18.28 -4.68 2.68
C ILE A 102 -18.94 -3.99 3.86
N ASN A 103 -18.18 -3.18 4.60
CA ASN A 103 -18.70 -2.39 5.69
C ASN A 103 -19.68 -1.32 5.15
N PRO A 104 -20.90 -1.26 5.67
CA PRO A 104 -21.93 -0.36 5.14
C PRO A 104 -21.68 1.13 5.44
N GLU A 105 -20.79 1.47 6.39
CA GLU A 105 -20.53 2.85 6.78
C GLU A 105 -19.51 3.55 5.89
N ASP A 106 -18.44 2.85 5.49
CA ASP A 106 -17.30 3.41 4.77
C ASP A 106 -16.88 2.60 3.53
N GLY A 107 -17.53 1.47 3.25
CA GLY A 107 -17.22 0.65 2.08
C GLY A 107 -15.96 -0.20 2.25
N GLU A 108 -15.41 -0.33 3.46
CA GLU A 108 -14.20 -1.11 3.68
C GLU A 108 -14.48 -2.63 3.53
N PRO A 109 -13.61 -3.38 2.81
CA PRO A 109 -13.70 -4.84 2.78
C PRO A 109 -13.60 -5.45 4.18
N LEU A 110 -14.46 -6.42 4.45
CA LEU A 110 -14.48 -7.18 5.69
C LEU A 110 -13.91 -8.57 5.45
N ILE A 111 -13.09 -9.01 6.39
CA ILE A 111 -12.65 -10.41 6.48
C ILE A 111 -13.38 -11.10 7.63
N GLU A 112 -13.54 -12.41 7.56
CA GLU A 112 -14.07 -13.19 8.67
C GLU A 112 -12.92 -13.82 9.46
N VAL A 113 -12.89 -13.57 10.76
CA VAL A 113 -11.85 -14.06 11.67
C VAL A 113 -12.50 -14.88 12.78
N ARG A 114 -11.99 -16.10 12.99
CA ARG A 114 -12.29 -16.93 14.16
C ARG A 114 -11.26 -16.66 15.25
N PHE A 115 -11.69 -16.09 16.37
CA PHE A 115 -10.84 -15.81 17.52
C PHE A 115 -10.53 -17.07 18.33
N ASP A 116 -9.50 -16.99 19.17
CA ASP A 116 -9.00 -18.13 19.97
C ASP A 116 -10.01 -18.63 21.03
N ASP A 117 -11.00 -17.79 21.40
CA ASP A 117 -12.14 -18.19 22.24
C ASP A 117 -13.23 -18.95 21.46
N GLY A 118 -13.08 -19.06 20.14
CA GLY A 118 -13.98 -19.76 19.22
C GLY A 118 -15.07 -18.89 18.62
N GLU A 119 -15.14 -17.59 18.95
CA GLU A 119 -16.10 -16.67 18.32
C GLU A 119 -15.64 -16.26 16.92
N GLU A 120 -16.60 -16.02 16.03
CA GLU A 120 -16.36 -15.61 14.63
C GLU A 120 -16.95 -14.21 14.42
N PHE A 121 -16.14 -13.28 13.94
CA PHE A 121 -16.60 -11.92 13.62
C PHE A 121 -16.10 -11.46 12.26
N LEU A 122 -16.89 -10.55 11.68
CA LEU A 122 -16.44 -9.72 10.57
C LEU A 122 -15.54 -8.62 11.12
N VAL A 123 -14.33 -8.56 10.58
CA VAL A 123 -13.28 -7.66 11.01
C VAL A 123 -12.88 -6.79 9.83
N ARG A 124 -12.72 -5.50 10.09
CA ARG A 124 -12.16 -4.55 9.14
C ARG A 124 -10.70 -4.88 8.90
N TYR A 125 -10.27 -4.78 7.65
CA TYR A 125 -8.87 -5.00 7.33
C TYR A 125 -7.94 -4.04 8.10
N SER A 126 -8.36 -2.78 8.28
CA SER A 126 -7.69 -1.76 9.10
C SER A 126 -7.60 -2.09 10.60
N SER A 127 -8.44 -2.99 11.10
CA SER A 127 -8.37 -3.46 12.48
C SER A 127 -7.31 -4.56 12.67
N ILE A 128 -6.68 -5.04 11.60
CA ILE A 128 -5.63 -6.05 11.72
C ILE A 128 -4.29 -5.37 12.00
N MET A 129 -3.73 -5.68 13.17
CA MET A 129 -2.45 -5.17 13.65
C MET A 129 -1.25 -5.90 13.06
N GLY A 130 -1.44 -7.09 12.49
CA GLY A 130 -0.36 -7.89 11.88
C GLY A 130 -0.62 -9.39 11.90
N SER A 131 0.25 -10.16 11.24
CA SER A 131 0.27 -11.62 11.34
C SER A 131 0.81 -12.07 12.70
N MET A 132 0.45 -13.28 13.12
CA MET A 132 1.05 -13.95 14.27
C MET A 132 1.53 -15.34 13.88
N GLN A 133 2.67 -15.77 14.42
CA GLN A 133 3.12 -17.15 14.43
C GLN A 133 3.02 -17.77 15.83
N GLU A 134 3.08 -19.10 15.89
CA GLU A 134 3.02 -19.82 17.16
C GLU A 134 4.27 -19.49 18.01
N GLY A 135 4.06 -18.79 19.13
CA GLY A 135 5.14 -18.34 20.02
C GLY A 135 5.45 -16.84 19.94
N ASP A 136 4.80 -16.08 19.06
CA ASP A 136 4.96 -14.63 18.98
C ASP A 136 4.41 -13.93 20.24
N GLU A 137 5.22 -13.05 20.83
CA GLU A 137 4.79 -12.17 21.94
C GLU A 137 4.04 -10.93 21.43
N ARG A 138 4.21 -10.56 20.15
CA ARG A 138 3.60 -9.42 19.47
C ARG A 138 3.36 -9.73 18.00
N PRO A 139 2.31 -9.17 17.36
CA PRO A 139 2.10 -9.33 15.94
C PRO A 139 3.24 -8.77 15.09
N ASN A 140 3.53 -9.47 14.01
CA ASN A 140 4.31 -8.96 12.89
C ASN A 140 3.39 -8.10 12.01
N ASP A 141 3.48 -6.79 12.18
CA ASP A 141 2.80 -5.75 11.41
C ASP A 141 3.32 -5.59 9.97
N GLY A 142 4.21 -6.49 9.51
CA GLY A 142 4.85 -6.42 8.21
C GLY A 142 5.93 -5.34 8.11
N SER A 143 6.20 -4.59 9.19
CA SER A 143 7.22 -3.54 9.20
C SER A 143 8.63 -4.07 8.95
N SER A 144 8.86 -5.36 9.27
CA SER A 144 10.08 -6.11 8.99
C SER A 144 10.04 -6.93 7.69
N ASP A 145 9.01 -6.77 6.86
CA ASP A 145 9.03 -7.33 5.51
C ASP A 145 9.83 -6.42 4.59
N SER A 146 11.02 -6.87 4.23
CA SER A 146 11.91 -6.22 3.28
C SER A 146 11.28 -6.01 1.89
N ALA A 147 10.23 -6.76 1.51
CA ALA A 147 9.50 -6.49 0.28
C ALA A 147 8.86 -5.09 0.28
N ASN A 148 8.50 -4.55 1.45
CA ASN A 148 7.97 -3.19 1.57
C ASN A 148 8.98 -2.09 1.20
N LEU A 149 10.28 -2.40 1.14
CA LEU A 149 11.31 -1.45 0.72
C LEU A 149 11.06 -0.90 -0.69
N VAL A 150 10.37 -1.64 -1.57
CA VAL A 150 10.04 -1.18 -2.93
C VAL A 150 9.06 0.00 -2.96
N SER A 151 8.34 0.21 -1.86
CA SER A 151 7.33 1.27 -1.69
C SER A 151 7.77 2.35 -0.69
N ARG A 152 9.03 2.30 -0.22
CA ARG A 152 9.59 3.33 0.66
C ARG A 152 10.19 4.49 -0.12
N ALA A 153 10.05 5.69 0.44
CA ALA A 153 10.68 6.92 -0.07
C ALA A 153 11.22 7.75 1.10
N PRO A 154 12.24 8.61 0.90
CA PRO A 154 12.83 9.39 2.00
C PRO A 154 11.86 10.33 2.73
N ARG A 155 10.73 10.66 2.10
CA ARG A 155 9.66 11.51 2.64
C ARG A 155 8.31 10.99 2.13
N PRO A 156 7.20 11.26 2.84
CA PRO A 156 5.86 10.97 2.33
C PRO A 156 5.69 11.55 0.94
N THR A 157 5.25 10.74 -0.02
CA THR A 157 5.26 11.08 -1.43
C THR A 157 4.02 10.54 -2.13
N LEU A 158 3.41 11.35 -2.99
CA LEU A 158 2.29 10.96 -3.86
C LEU A 158 2.71 11.11 -5.32
N HIS A 159 2.45 10.10 -6.15
CA HIS A 159 2.75 10.10 -7.58
C HIS A 159 1.45 9.97 -8.37
N LEU A 160 1.16 10.96 -9.21
CA LEU A 160 -0.03 10.97 -10.06
C LEU A 160 0.35 10.34 -11.39
N LEU A 161 -0.27 9.21 -11.70
CA LEU A 161 -0.04 8.44 -12.91
C LEU A 161 -1.31 8.33 -13.74
N ARG A 162 -1.20 8.42 -15.06
CA ARG A 162 -2.34 8.19 -15.95
C ARG A 162 -2.72 6.72 -15.94
N ILE A 163 -4.01 6.43 -15.83
CA ILE A 163 -4.51 5.06 -15.89
C ILE A 163 -4.18 4.44 -17.24
N GLU A 164 -4.29 5.21 -18.33
CA GLU A 164 -3.90 4.75 -19.67
C GLU A 164 -2.43 4.30 -19.75
N ASP A 165 -1.52 4.93 -19.01
CA ASP A 165 -0.11 4.52 -18.95
C ASP A 165 0.08 3.25 -18.10
N LEU A 166 -0.68 3.13 -17.01
CA LEU A 166 -0.69 1.92 -16.17
C LEU A 166 -1.24 0.72 -16.96
N ASP A 167 -2.33 0.90 -17.70
CA ASP A 167 -2.93 -0.14 -18.54
C ASP A 167 -1.97 -0.56 -19.67
N ARG A 168 -1.31 0.42 -20.30
CA ARG A 168 -0.29 0.14 -21.32
C ARG A 168 0.89 -0.63 -20.73
N ALA A 169 1.33 -0.27 -19.53
CA ALA A 169 2.40 -0.99 -18.83
C ALA A 169 1.98 -2.43 -18.53
N GLY A 170 0.78 -2.63 -17.96
CA GLY A 170 0.24 -3.97 -17.69
C GLY A 170 0.14 -4.85 -18.94
N ALA A 171 -0.26 -4.27 -20.07
CA ALA A 171 -0.34 -4.98 -21.35
C ALA A 171 1.02 -5.23 -22.03
N ALA A 172 2.10 -4.54 -21.61
CA ALA A 172 3.38 -4.54 -22.33
C ALA A 172 4.00 -5.94 -22.49
N GLY A 173 3.88 -6.78 -21.45
CA GLY A 173 4.36 -8.16 -21.48
C GLY A 173 3.59 -9.03 -22.48
N VAL A 174 2.27 -8.90 -22.53
CA VAL A 174 1.39 -9.65 -23.45
C VAL A 174 1.61 -9.22 -24.90
N LEU A 175 1.87 -7.92 -25.11
CA LEU A 175 2.10 -7.34 -26.42
C LEU A 175 3.53 -7.50 -26.93
N GLY A 176 4.45 -8.06 -26.12
CA GLY A 176 5.87 -8.19 -26.46
C GLY A 176 6.60 -6.86 -26.59
N ALA A 177 6.03 -5.77 -26.07
CA ALA A 177 6.57 -4.42 -26.13
C ALA A 177 7.45 -4.09 -24.91
N GLY A 178 7.47 -4.95 -23.89
CA GLY A 178 8.23 -4.78 -22.67
C GLY A 178 8.13 -6.00 -21.75
N PRO A 179 8.68 -5.93 -20.52
CA PRO A 179 8.52 -6.98 -19.52
C PRO A 179 7.07 -7.05 -19.01
N ALA A 180 6.65 -8.22 -18.54
CA ALA A 180 5.40 -8.36 -17.80
C ALA A 180 5.52 -7.65 -16.44
N VAL A 181 4.51 -6.87 -16.07
CA VAL A 181 4.54 -6.06 -14.83
C VAL A 181 4.63 -6.95 -13.60
N GLU A 182 3.88 -8.06 -13.57
CA GLU A 182 3.89 -9.01 -12.46
C GLU A 182 5.29 -9.56 -12.22
N ALA A 183 6.00 -9.94 -13.28
CA ALA A 183 7.38 -10.42 -13.19
C ALA A 183 8.37 -9.33 -12.73
N VAL A 184 8.11 -8.06 -13.06
CA VAL A 184 8.91 -6.94 -12.55
C VAL A 184 8.68 -6.73 -11.06
N LEU A 185 7.42 -6.78 -10.61
CA LEU A 185 7.05 -6.63 -9.21
C LEU A 185 7.64 -7.77 -8.36
N GLU A 186 7.49 -9.02 -8.79
CA GLU A 186 8.05 -10.20 -8.12
C GLU A 186 9.57 -10.09 -7.98
N ARG A 187 10.29 -9.83 -9.09
CA ARG A 187 11.75 -9.67 -9.07
C ARG A 187 12.19 -8.52 -8.16
N ASN A 188 11.45 -7.43 -8.11
CA ASN A 188 11.78 -6.30 -7.25
C ASN A 188 11.59 -6.66 -5.77
N ALA A 189 10.53 -7.38 -5.43
CA ALA A 189 10.28 -7.88 -4.07
C ALA A 189 11.36 -8.88 -3.63
N GLU A 190 11.71 -9.85 -4.48
CA GLU A 190 12.80 -10.80 -4.24
C GLU A 190 14.12 -10.05 -3.99
N ARG A 191 14.43 -9.06 -4.85
CA ARG A 191 15.65 -8.29 -4.72
C ARG A 191 15.67 -7.45 -3.45
N ALA A 192 14.54 -6.87 -3.08
CA ALA A 192 14.41 -6.14 -1.83
C ALA A 192 14.60 -7.07 -0.62
N ALA A 193 14.10 -8.30 -0.68
CA ALA A 193 14.31 -9.33 0.33
C ALA A 193 15.78 -9.79 0.45
N GLU A 194 16.47 -9.95 -0.68
CA GLU A 194 17.91 -10.28 -0.68
C GLU A 194 18.77 -9.16 -0.07
N ILE A 195 18.42 -7.89 -0.32
CA ILE A 195 19.14 -6.74 0.21
C ILE A 195 18.83 -6.56 1.70
N GLY A 196 17.56 -6.75 2.10
CA GLY A 196 17.10 -6.54 3.47
C GLY A 196 17.22 -5.08 3.94
N PHE A 197 16.86 -4.82 5.19
CA PHE A 197 16.95 -3.46 5.76
C PHE A 197 18.39 -2.98 5.91
N GLU A 198 19.29 -3.83 6.42
CA GLU A 198 20.70 -3.50 6.60
C GLU A 198 21.37 -3.14 5.26
N GLY A 199 21.14 -3.94 4.23
CA GLY A 199 21.68 -3.63 2.89
C GLY A 199 21.08 -2.36 2.27
N MET A 200 19.84 -2.00 2.62
CA MET A 200 19.23 -0.75 2.18
C MET A 200 19.82 0.46 2.92
N GLU A 201 20.03 0.36 4.23
CA GLU A 201 20.72 1.38 5.02
C GLU A 201 22.13 1.63 4.49
N ASP A 202 22.90 0.56 4.23
CA ASP A 202 24.23 0.65 3.60
C ASP A 202 24.21 1.40 2.26
N ILE A 203 23.19 1.16 1.42
CA ILE A 203 23.05 1.87 0.13
C ILE A 203 22.79 3.36 0.37
N LEU A 204 21.91 3.70 1.31
CA LEU A 204 21.55 5.08 1.61
C LEU A 204 22.72 5.86 2.22
N GLU A 205 23.46 5.26 3.15
CA GLU A 205 24.64 5.87 3.76
C GLU A 205 25.75 6.16 2.75
N ARG A 206 25.94 5.27 1.76
CA ARG A 206 26.93 5.48 0.69
C ARG A 206 26.55 6.56 -0.31
N CYS A 207 25.28 6.95 -0.36
CA CYS A 207 24.78 7.99 -1.26
C CYS A 207 24.76 9.39 -0.62
N GLY A 208 24.93 9.49 0.70
CA GLY A 208 25.01 10.75 1.46
C GLY A 208 26.43 11.30 1.58
#